data_AF-A0A497AZ77-F1
#
_entry.id   AF-A0A497AZ77-F1
#
_cell.length_a   1.000
_cell.length_b   1.000
_cell.length_c   1.000
_cell.angle_alpha   90.00
_cell.angle_beta   90.00
_cell.angle_gamma   90.00
#
_symmetry.space_group_name_H-M   'P 1'
#
loop_
_entity.id
_entity.type
_entity.pdbx_description
1 polymer ?
#
loop_
_entity_poly.entity_id
_entity_poly.type
_entity_poly.pdbx_seq_one_letter_code
_entity_poly.pdbx_strand_id
1 'polypeptide(L)'
;MLIMYNLVRLLIRQAAEKHNKDPRLISFLDALQHIIEAAPLMTVDDSAHSQKRNLFWYLLQVIADCDIDRPRRHRINPRVVKVKMSKFKRKNKLHKSEKRNLEQELKIVWANSTATMREAMSMA
;
A
#
# COMPACT_ATOMS: atom_id res chain seq x y z
N MET A 1 1.59 9.56 18.71
CA MET A 1 1.32 8.77 17.49
C MET A 1 0.80 9.59 16.31
N LEU A 2 -0.09 10.58 16.50
CA LEU A 2 -0.61 11.42 15.39
C LEU A 2 0.49 12.23 14.66
N ILE A 3 1.46 12.76 15.40
CA ILE A 3 2.56 13.57 14.85
C ILE A 3 3.39 12.77 13.86
N MET A 4 3.88 11.59 14.26
CA MET A 4 4.68 10.71 13.39
C MET A 4 3.96 10.34 12.10
N TYR A 5 2.68 9.98 12.21
CA TYR A 5 1.87 9.66 11.04
C TYR A 5 1.77 10.85 10.07
N ASN A 6 1.54 12.06 10.58
CA ASN A 6 1.46 13.26 9.75
C ASN A 6 2.82 13.63 9.12
N LEU A 7 3.93 13.41 9.83
CA LEU A 7 5.28 13.62 9.29
C LEU A 7 5.56 12.68 8.12
N VAL A 8 5.26 11.39 8.26
CA VAL A 8 5.42 10.42 7.17
C VAL A 8 4.52 10.80 5.97
N ARG A 9 3.26 11.19 6.22
CA ARG A 9 2.35 11.70 5.17
C ARG A 9 2.90 12.93 4.45
N LEU A 10 3.56 13.82 5.19
CA LEU A 10 4.16 15.03 4.64
C LEU A 10 5.40 14.71 3.79
N LEU A 11 6.24 13.75 4.20
CA LEU A 11 7.35 13.25 3.37
C LEU A 11 6.85 12.59 2.08
N ILE A 12 5.82 11.75 2.17
CA ILE A 12 5.17 11.15 0.99
C ILE A 12 4.65 12.24 0.04
N ARG A 13 4.01 13.28 0.58
CA ARG A 13 3.54 14.41 -0.23
C ARG A 13 4.70 15.13 -0.93
N GLN A 14 5.79 15.41 -0.23
CA GLN A 14 6.97 16.07 -0.81
C GLN A 14 7.62 15.23 -1.91
N ALA A 15 7.75 13.92 -1.68
CA ALA A 15 8.23 12.98 -2.70
C ALA A 15 7.32 12.99 -3.93
N ALA A 16 6.01 12.92 -3.72
CA ALA A 16 5.03 12.96 -4.80
C ALA A 16 5.09 14.27 -5.61
N GLU A 17 5.16 15.43 -4.95
CA GLU A 17 5.26 16.75 -5.61
C GLU A 17 6.56 16.86 -6.42
N LYS A 18 7.69 16.38 -5.88
CA LYS A 18 8.98 16.42 -6.58
C LYS A 18 9.02 15.53 -7.82
N HIS A 19 8.32 14.39 -7.78
CA HIS A 19 8.33 13.38 -8.85
C HIS A 19 7.04 13.41 -9.71
N ASN A 20 6.19 14.43 -9.57
CA ASN A 20 4.90 14.57 -10.27
C ASN A 20 3.98 13.33 -10.17
N LYS A 21 3.94 12.68 -9.00
CA LYS A 21 3.06 11.53 -8.70
C LYS A 21 1.86 11.94 -7.85
N ASP A 22 0.78 11.15 -7.86
CA ASP A 22 -0.31 11.30 -6.89
C ASP A 22 0.13 10.69 -5.55
N PRO A 23 0.18 11.45 -4.43
CA PRO A 23 0.60 10.94 -3.13
C PRO A 23 -0.30 9.80 -2.61
N ARG A 24 -1.51 9.62 -3.16
CA ARG A 24 -2.43 8.52 -2.80
C ARG A 24 -2.05 7.19 -3.44
N LEU A 25 -1.15 7.21 -4.43
CA LEU A 25 -0.62 6.02 -5.10
C LEU A 25 0.68 5.52 -4.46
N ILE A 26 1.24 6.26 -3.51
CA ILE A 26 2.42 5.86 -2.76
C ILE A 26 2.01 5.06 -1.51
N SER A 27 2.64 3.91 -1.31
CA SER A 27 2.44 3.00 -0.20
C SER A 27 2.95 3.62 1.10
N PHE A 28 2.06 3.83 2.06
CA PHE A 28 2.44 4.36 3.37
C PHE A 28 3.37 3.41 4.13
N LEU A 29 3.14 2.09 4.00
CA LEU A 29 3.89 1.09 4.74
C LEU A 29 5.32 0.96 4.21
N ASP A 30 5.49 0.89 2.89
CA ASP A 30 6.83 0.80 2.30
C ASP A 30 7.61 2.09 2.51
N ALA A 31 6.96 3.25 2.36
CA ALA A 31 7.59 4.53 2.68
C ALA A 31 8.05 4.60 4.15
N LEU A 32 7.24 4.11 5.09
CA LEU A 32 7.63 4.04 6.50
C LEU A 32 8.83 3.11 6.72
N GLN A 33 8.84 1.95 6.07
CA GLN A 33 9.92 0.98 6.16
C GLN A 33 11.24 1.58 5.65
N HIS A 34 11.23 2.22 4.48
CA HIS A 34 12.42 2.88 3.95
C HIS A 34 12.88 4.08 4.79
N ILE A 35 11.98 4.81 5.44
CA ILE A 35 12.35 5.85 6.40
C ILE A 35 13.10 5.24 7.60
N ILE A 36 12.61 4.10 8.12
CA ILE A 36 13.25 3.40 9.24
C ILE A 36 14.64 2.88 8.82
N GLU A 37 14.76 2.30 7.64
CA GLU A 37 16.03 1.79 7.09
C GLU A 37 17.05 2.90 6.78
N ALA A 38 16.57 4.07 6.35
CA ALA A 38 17.41 5.22 6.08
C ALA A 38 17.86 5.97 7.35
N ALA A 39 17.12 5.85 8.46
CA ALA A 39 17.40 6.61 9.68
C ALA A 39 18.83 6.42 10.21
N PRO A 40 19.37 5.18 10.33
CA PRO A 40 20.76 4.97 10.76
C PRO A 40 21.78 5.67 9.86
N LEU A 41 21.56 5.64 8.53
CA LEU A 41 22.46 6.24 7.53
C LEU A 41 22.45 7.78 7.62
N MET A 42 21.32 8.36 8.03
CA MET A 42 21.17 9.81 8.20
C MET A 42 21.70 10.32 9.55
N THR A 43 21.84 9.44 10.54
CA THR A 43 22.40 9.79 11.87
C THR A 43 23.92 9.68 11.97
N VAL A 44 24.62 9.22 10.92
CA VAL A 44 26.09 9.20 10.92
C VAL A 44 26.61 10.63 10.80
N ASP A 45 27.23 11.12 11.87
CA ASP A 45 27.22 12.53 12.25
C ASP A 45 28.25 13.46 11.58
N ASP A 46 29.13 12.97 10.69
CA ASP A 46 30.21 13.80 10.10
C ASP A 46 29.98 14.24 8.64
N SER A 47 28.78 14.05 8.11
CA SER A 47 28.48 14.44 6.73
C SER A 47 28.27 15.94 6.58
N ALA A 48 29.03 16.58 5.69
CA ALA A 48 28.88 17.99 5.35
C ALA A 48 27.42 18.33 4.97
N HIS A 49 26.98 19.57 5.20
CA HIS A 49 25.60 20.00 4.91
C HIS A 49 25.11 19.64 3.48
N SER A 50 26.01 19.65 2.49
CA SER A 50 25.72 19.24 1.11
C SER A 50 25.37 17.74 0.99
N GLN A 51 26.07 16.86 1.73
CA GLN A 51 25.79 15.43 1.76
C GLN A 51 24.45 15.13 2.43
N LYS A 52 24.14 15.80 3.55
CA LYS A 52 22.82 15.68 4.20
C LYS A 52 21.67 16.03 3.25
N ARG A 53 21.85 17.08 2.44
CA ARG A 53 20.87 17.48 1.42
C ARG A 53 20.71 16.44 0.31
N ASN A 54 21.81 15.85 -0.15
CA ASN A 54 21.78 14.78 -1.16
C ASN A 54 21.09 13.52 -0.65
N LEU A 55 21.39 13.10 0.60
CA LEU A 55 20.72 11.98 1.27
C LEU A 55 19.22 12.21 1.41
N PHE A 56 18.81 13.42 1.76
CA PHE A 56 17.40 13.79 1.82
C PHE A 56 16.72 13.68 0.44
N TRP A 57 17.35 14.17 -0.62
CA TRP A 57 16.81 14.04 -1.97
C TRP A 57 16.71 12.60 -2.43
N TYR A 58 17.69 11.77 -2.08
CA TYR A 58 17.68 10.34 -2.33
C TYR A 58 16.53 9.66 -1.59
N LEU A 59 16.30 9.99 -0.32
CA LEU A 59 15.16 9.48 0.44
C LEU A 59 13.83 9.81 -0.23
N LEU A 60 13.65 11.05 -0.72
CA LEU A 60 12.41 11.42 -1.43
C LEU A 60 12.24 10.63 -2.72
N GLN A 61 13.32 10.29 -3.42
CA GLN A 61 13.26 9.43 -4.60
C GLN A 61 12.83 8.00 -4.23
N VAL A 62 13.45 7.40 -3.21
CA VAL A 62 13.07 6.06 -2.72
C VAL A 62 11.60 6.02 -2.29
N ILE A 63 11.13 7.05 -1.57
CA ILE A 63 9.72 7.17 -1.18
C ILE A 63 8.81 7.30 -2.41
N ALA A 64 9.23 8.04 -3.44
CA ALA A 64 8.45 8.18 -4.67
C ALA A 64 8.32 6.86 -5.44
N ASP A 65 9.27 5.95 -5.30
CA ASP A 65 9.26 4.63 -5.95
C ASP A 65 8.43 3.58 -5.19
N CYS A 66 7.90 3.93 -4.01
CA CYS A 66 7.02 3.07 -3.21
C CYS A 66 5.60 3.01 -3.79
N ASP A 67 5.44 2.53 -5.02
CA ASP A 67 4.13 2.46 -5.67
C ASP A 67 3.24 1.37 -5.04
N ILE A 68 1.95 1.67 -4.86
CA ILE A 68 0.98 0.66 -4.44
C ILE A 68 0.75 -0.30 -5.62
N ASP A 69 1.39 -1.48 -5.55
CA ASP A 69 1.30 -2.55 -6.57
C ASP A 69 -0.15 -2.97 -6.86
N ARG A 70 -1.01 -2.98 -5.83
CA ARG A 70 -2.41 -3.39 -6.01
C ARG A 70 -3.33 -2.23 -6.38
N PRO A 71 -4.12 -2.34 -7.46
CA PRO A 71 -5.14 -1.35 -7.75
C PRO A 71 -6.19 -1.31 -6.62
N ARG A 72 -6.75 -0.13 -6.38
CA ARG A 72 -7.82 0.04 -5.41
C ARG A 72 -9.04 -0.76 -5.85
N ARG A 73 -9.27 -1.93 -5.23
CA ARG A 73 -10.45 -2.77 -5.50
C ARG A 73 -11.73 -1.95 -5.33
N HIS A 74 -12.59 -2.00 -6.35
CA HIS A 74 -13.92 -1.41 -6.27
C HIS A 74 -14.69 -2.05 -5.12
N ARG A 75 -15.47 -1.26 -4.40
CA ARG A 75 -16.34 -1.82 -3.36
C ARG A 75 -17.51 -2.52 -4.04
N ILE A 76 -17.66 -3.81 -3.77
CA ILE A 76 -18.80 -4.62 -4.25
C ILE A 76 -20.11 -4.09 -3.66
N ASN A 77 -20.09 -3.64 -2.40
CA ASN A 77 -21.26 -3.05 -1.75
C ASN A 77 -21.18 -1.51 -1.79
N PRO A 78 -22.24 -0.81 -2.24
CA PRO A 78 -22.26 0.65 -2.28
C PRO A 78 -22.14 1.24 -0.87
N ARG A 79 -21.43 2.38 -0.76
CA ARG A 79 -21.29 3.08 0.52
C ARG A 79 -22.56 3.86 0.80
N VAL A 80 -23.36 3.41 1.76
CA VAL A 80 -24.48 4.20 2.28
C VAL A 80 -23.93 5.06 3.43
N VAL A 81 -23.81 6.37 3.20
CA VAL A 81 -23.44 7.32 4.26
C VAL A 81 -24.68 7.64 5.08
N LYS A 82 -24.56 7.55 6.40
CA LYS A 82 -25.67 7.79 7.32
C LYS A 82 -25.90 9.30 7.49
N VAL A 83 -26.82 9.85 6.70
CA VAL A 83 -27.16 11.29 6.73
C VAL A 83 -28.18 11.61 7.83
N LYS A 84 -29.25 10.81 7.97
CA LYS A 84 -30.24 10.92 9.07
C LYS A 84 -30.60 9.54 9.58
N MET A 85 -30.82 9.41 10.89
CA MET A 85 -31.19 8.16 11.56
C MET A 85 -32.45 7.51 10.95
N SER A 86 -33.50 8.31 10.74
CA SER A 86 -34.81 7.85 10.26
C SER A 86 -34.84 7.46 8.78
N LYS A 87 -33.87 7.93 7.98
CA LYS A 87 -33.81 7.67 6.53
C LYS A 87 -32.57 6.85 6.13
N PHE A 88 -31.89 6.23 7.08
CA PHE A 88 -30.74 5.39 6.76
C PHE A 88 -31.21 4.11 6.06
N LYS A 89 -30.89 3.99 4.77
CA LYS A 89 -31.23 2.79 3.98
C LYS A 89 -30.56 1.57 4.61
N ARG A 90 -31.38 0.68 5.18
CA ARG A 90 -30.93 -0.62 5.71
C ARG A 90 -30.69 -1.60 4.57
N LYS A 91 -29.85 -2.60 4.81
CA LYS A 91 -29.71 -3.74 3.89
C LYS A 91 -31.05 -4.48 3.82
N ASN A 92 -31.53 -4.78 2.60
CA ASN A 92 -32.79 -5.51 2.39
C ASN A 92 -32.52 -6.78 1.57
N LYS A 93 -33.56 -7.60 1.34
CA LYS A 93 -33.48 -8.86 0.58
C LYS A 93 -33.10 -8.66 -0.90
N LEU A 94 -33.22 -7.45 -1.43
CA LEU A 94 -32.84 -7.08 -2.79
C LEU A 94 -31.35 -6.73 -2.91
N HIS A 95 -30.71 -6.30 -1.83
CA HIS A 95 -29.26 -6.12 -1.74
C HIS A 95 -28.56 -7.49 -1.59
N LYS A 96 -28.71 -8.33 -2.62
CA LYS A 96 -28.02 -9.61 -2.72
C LYS A 96 -26.54 -9.34 -3.00
N SER A 97 -25.67 -10.04 -2.27
CA SER A 97 -24.27 -10.15 -2.66
C SER A 97 -24.19 -10.84 -4.02
N GLU A 98 -23.28 -10.39 -4.88
CA GLU A 98 -22.94 -11.12 -6.09
C GLU A 98 -22.46 -12.53 -5.73
N LYS A 99 -22.90 -13.54 -6.48
CA LYS A 99 -22.37 -14.89 -6.35
C LYS A 99 -20.98 -14.91 -6.97
N ARG A 100 -19.97 -15.19 -6.15
CA ARG A 100 -18.58 -15.35 -6.60
C ARG A 100 -18.40 -16.78 -7.11
N ASN A 101 -17.72 -16.95 -8.25
CA ASN A 101 -17.34 -18.26 -8.75
C ASN A 101 -16.07 -18.72 -8.05
N LEU A 102 -16.24 -19.48 -6.96
CA LEU A 102 -15.12 -19.97 -6.14
C LEU A 102 -14.17 -20.86 -6.94
N GLU A 103 -14.67 -21.64 -7.89
CA GLU A 103 -13.84 -22.52 -8.72
C GLU A 103 -12.86 -21.71 -9.58
N GLN A 104 -13.32 -20.61 -10.18
CA GLN A 104 -12.44 -19.71 -10.94
C GLN A 104 -11.41 -19.01 -10.05
N GLU A 105 -11.79 -18.62 -8.83
CA GLU A 105 -10.86 -17.94 -7.91
C GLU A 105 -9.84 -18.91 -7.30
N LEU A 106 -10.23 -20.15 -7.04
CA LEU A 106 -9.38 -21.19 -6.46
C LEU A 106 -8.48 -21.88 -7.49
N LYS A 107 -8.72 -21.71 -8.80
CA LYS A 107 -7.85 -22.22 -9.87
C LYS A 107 -6.38 -21.84 -9.66
N ILE A 108 -6.10 -20.63 -9.18
CA ILE A 108 -4.73 -20.17 -8.93
C ILE A 108 -4.11 -20.95 -7.75
N VAL A 109 -4.87 -21.17 -6.68
CA VAL A 109 -4.41 -21.92 -5.51
C VAL A 109 -4.15 -23.39 -5.87
N TRP A 110 -5.06 -24.01 -6.63
CA TRP A 110 -4.93 -25.39 -7.08
C TRP A 110 -3.83 -25.60 -8.12
N ALA A 111 -3.60 -24.63 -9.02
CA ALA A 111 -2.47 -24.65 -9.95
C ALA A 111 -1.13 -24.59 -9.20
N ASN A 112 -1.04 -23.75 -8.17
CA ASN A 112 0.17 -23.63 -7.38
C ASN A 112 0.42 -24.86 -6.50
N SER A 113 -0.63 -25.47 -5.91
CA SER A 113 -0.47 -26.69 -5.09
C SER A 113 -0.04 -27.92 -5.93
N THR A 114 -0.46 -27.97 -7.19
CA THR A 114 -0.07 -29.06 -8.10
C THR A 114 1.34 -28.88 -8.64
N ALA A 115 1.77 -27.63 -8.88
CA ALA A 115 3.16 -27.33 -9.21
C ALA A 115 4.11 -27.69 -8.06
N THR A 116 3.81 -27.28 -6.82
CA THR A 116 4.65 -27.60 -5.65
C THR A 116 4.70 -29.10 -5.33
N MET A 117 3.60 -29.85 -5.51
CA MET A 117 3.61 -31.30 -5.36
C MET A 117 4.49 -32.01 -6.41
N ARG A 118 4.48 -31.53 -7.67
CA ARG A 118 5.33 -32.10 -8.73
C ARG A 118 6.81 -31.83 -8.49
N GLU A 119 7.18 -30.64 -8.03
CA GLU A 119 8.55 -30.31 -7.65
C GLU A 119 9.04 -31.16 -6.47
N ALA A 120 8.19 -31.36 -5.44
CA ALA A 120 8.52 -32.19 -4.30
C ALA A 120 8.73 -33.68 -4.68
N MET A 121 7.96 -34.19 -5.65
CA MET A 121 8.12 -35.57 -6.16
C MET A 121 9.30 -35.74 -7.12
N SER A 122 9.80 -34.66 -7.74
CA SER A 122 10.96 -34.71 -8.64
C SER A 122 12.31 -34.63 -7.91
N MET A 123 12.32 -34.23 -6.63
CA MET A 123 13.52 -34.13 -5.80
C MET A 123 13.72 -35.32 -4.83
N ALA A 124 12.78 -36.27 -4.82
CA ALA A 124 12.84 -37.50 -4.04
C ALA A 124 13.23 -38.69 -4.93
#